data_AF-A0A7M2SDH9-F1
#
_entry.id   AF-A0A7M2SDH9-F1
#
_cell.length_a   1.000
_cell.length_b   1.000
_cell.length_c   1.000
_cell.angle_alpha   90.00
_cell.angle_beta   90.00
_cell.angle_gamma   90.00
#
_symmetry.space_group_name_H-M   'P 1'
#
loop_
_entity.id
_entity.type
_entity.pdbx_description
1 polymer ?
#
loop_
_entity_poly.entity_id
_entity_poly.type
_entity_poly.pdbx_seq_one_letter_code
_entity_poly.pdbx_strand_id
1 'polypeptide(L)'
;MSPRRAATPESHTPSRPWRTKAVVAALAAALLASPGIAQATPQAAPAPAPQGRVAAAATITWTLERAANPTEDQRTAYDLITRAMNAAVARYNNLSDLGKAITVRYDPGVPTADGNINGTIRFGNRGYMTERTALHEIAHTIGVGTSSGWSRLGGGGTWTGSQATALVRQFDGSSAKISTGGGHFWPYGLNYENEFSNTAADRHVRIVAAMVRDGL
;
A
#
# COMPACT_ATOMS: atom_id res chain seq x y z
N MET A 1 -73.01 -0.33 18.61
CA MET A 1 -73.60 -1.09 17.48
C MET A 1 -72.47 -1.54 16.58
N SER A 2 -72.29 -2.86 16.54
CA SER A 2 -71.30 -3.67 15.80
C SER A 2 -71.51 -3.66 14.26
N PRO A 3 -70.80 -4.46 13.42
CA PRO A 3 -69.35 -4.69 13.24
C PRO A 3 -68.91 -4.96 11.74
N ARG A 4 -67.66 -5.47 11.57
CA ARG A 4 -67.05 -6.28 10.47
C ARG A 4 -66.46 -5.51 9.27
N ARG A 5 -65.35 -5.91 8.62
CA ARG A 5 -64.67 -7.23 8.48
C ARG A 5 -63.20 -7.04 8.02
N ALA A 6 -62.35 -8.02 8.30
CA ALA A 6 -60.96 -8.15 7.85
C ALA A 6 -60.81 -8.85 6.49
N ALA A 7 -59.66 -8.66 5.82
CA ALA A 7 -59.12 -9.56 4.80
C ALA A 7 -57.57 -9.57 4.84
N THR A 8 -57.00 -10.76 4.72
CA THR A 8 -55.59 -11.19 4.82
C THR A 8 -54.88 -11.23 3.43
N PRO A 9 -53.58 -11.63 3.32
CA PRO A 9 -52.63 -11.09 2.34
C PRO A 9 -52.35 -11.99 1.12
N GLU A 10 -51.70 -11.45 0.10
CA GLU A 10 -51.05 -12.24 -0.96
C GLU A 10 -49.61 -11.81 -1.22
N SER A 11 -48.73 -12.81 -1.17
CA SER A 11 -47.32 -12.81 -1.51
C SER A 11 -47.11 -13.07 -3.01
N HIS A 12 -46.26 -12.31 -3.70
CA HIS A 12 -45.75 -12.69 -5.02
C HIS A 12 -44.27 -12.31 -5.19
N THR A 13 -43.42 -13.32 -5.33
CA THR A 13 -42.15 -13.27 -6.09
C THR A 13 -42.23 -14.44 -7.09
N PRO A 14 -41.71 -14.33 -8.32
CA PRO A 14 -40.32 -14.75 -8.52
C PRO A 14 -39.52 -14.08 -9.67
N SER A 15 -38.20 -14.18 -9.49
CA SER A 15 -37.04 -14.18 -10.41
C SER A 15 -37.23 -14.21 -11.94
N ARG A 16 -36.34 -13.51 -12.65
CA ARG A 16 -35.81 -13.97 -13.96
C ARG A 16 -34.34 -13.56 -14.20
N PRO A 17 -33.47 -14.48 -14.66
CA PRO A 17 -32.08 -14.22 -15.03
C PRO A 17 -31.93 -13.97 -16.54
N TRP A 18 -30.85 -13.34 -16.98
CA TRP A 18 -30.45 -13.35 -18.39
C TRP A 18 -28.98 -13.75 -18.57
N ARG A 19 -28.78 -14.91 -19.20
CA ARG A 19 -27.55 -15.34 -19.88
C ARG A 19 -27.84 -15.39 -21.39
N THR A 20 -26.95 -14.84 -22.21
CA THR A 20 -26.87 -15.10 -23.67
C THR A 20 -25.39 -15.07 -24.04
N LYS A 21 -24.70 -16.21 -24.16
CA LYS A 21 -24.52 -17.08 -25.34
C LYS A 21 -23.96 -16.37 -26.59
N ALA A 22 -22.77 -16.83 -26.96
CA ALA A 22 -21.94 -16.48 -28.10
C ALA A 22 -22.51 -16.94 -29.44
N VAL A 23 -22.03 -16.32 -30.53
CA VAL A 23 -22.16 -16.84 -31.91
C VAL A 23 -20.76 -16.92 -32.51
N VAL A 24 -20.39 -18.15 -32.90
CA VAL A 24 -19.25 -18.51 -33.75
C VAL A 24 -19.76 -18.57 -35.18
N ALA A 25 -19.11 -17.86 -36.11
CA ALA A 25 -19.36 -18.01 -37.53
C ALA A 25 -18.16 -18.73 -38.17
N ALA A 26 -18.42 -19.90 -38.75
CA ALA A 26 -17.51 -20.62 -39.64
C ALA A 26 -17.90 -20.30 -41.09
N LEU A 27 -16.91 -20.08 -41.96
CA LEU A 27 -17.11 -19.97 -43.40
C LEU A 27 -16.14 -20.90 -44.13
N ALA A 28 -16.73 -21.66 -45.06
CA ALA A 28 -16.14 -22.73 -45.85
C ALA A 28 -15.33 -22.21 -47.04
N ALA A 29 -14.36 -23.02 -47.47
CA ALA A 29 -13.49 -22.79 -48.62
C ALA A 29 -14.14 -23.26 -49.94
N ALA A 30 -13.84 -22.57 -51.03
CA ALA A 30 -13.99 -23.06 -52.40
C ALA A 30 -12.71 -22.72 -53.21
N LEU A 31 -12.16 -23.73 -53.89
CA LEU A 31 -10.95 -23.71 -54.70
C LEU A 31 -11.30 -23.51 -56.18
N LEU A 32 -10.58 -22.62 -56.88
CA LEU A 32 -10.41 -22.63 -58.34
C LEU A 32 -8.98 -22.17 -58.69
N ALA A 33 -8.38 -22.80 -59.70
CA ALA A 33 -6.96 -22.74 -60.05
C ALA A 33 -6.65 -21.78 -61.22
N SER A 34 -5.40 -21.29 -61.25
CA SER A 34 -4.51 -20.88 -62.39
C SER A 34 -3.74 -19.55 -62.10
N PRO A 35 -2.67 -19.17 -62.83
CA PRO A 35 -1.27 -19.37 -62.43
C PRO A 35 -0.48 -18.06 -62.16
N GLY A 36 0.53 -18.16 -61.30
CA GLY A 36 1.77 -17.38 -61.37
C GLY A 36 1.71 -15.87 -61.06
N ILE A 37 1.86 -15.50 -59.79
CA ILE A 37 2.48 -14.26 -59.34
C ILE A 37 3.11 -14.48 -57.96
N ALA A 38 4.26 -13.84 -57.74
CA ALA A 38 5.19 -14.04 -56.63
C ALA A 38 4.54 -14.22 -55.24
N GLN A 39 5.01 -15.22 -54.49
CA GLN A 39 4.68 -15.38 -53.07
C GLN A 39 5.30 -14.24 -52.27
N ALA A 40 4.52 -13.20 -51.98
CA ALA A 40 4.79 -12.33 -50.86
C ALA A 40 4.55 -13.13 -49.57
N THR A 41 5.57 -13.19 -48.71
CA THR A 41 5.47 -13.77 -47.37
C THR A 41 4.35 -13.10 -46.58
N PRO A 42 3.47 -13.84 -45.90
CA PRO A 42 2.50 -13.24 -44.99
C PRO A 42 3.26 -12.53 -43.85
N GLN A 43 3.16 -11.21 -43.82
CA GLN A 43 3.59 -10.41 -42.68
C GLN A 43 2.77 -10.83 -41.46
N ALA A 44 3.44 -11.41 -40.47
CA ALA A 44 2.81 -11.80 -39.22
C ALA A 44 2.14 -10.58 -38.57
N ALA A 45 0.90 -10.79 -38.08
CA ALA A 45 0.19 -9.78 -37.31
C ALA A 45 1.04 -9.33 -36.10
N PRO A 46 1.04 -8.04 -35.74
CA PRO A 46 1.78 -7.57 -34.59
C PRO A 46 1.27 -8.26 -33.32
N ALA A 47 2.20 -8.77 -32.51
CA ALA A 47 1.90 -9.31 -31.21
C ALA A 47 1.15 -8.26 -30.36
N PRO A 48 0.16 -8.67 -29.54
CA PRO A 48 -0.49 -7.74 -28.63
C PRO A 48 0.56 -7.13 -27.70
N ALA A 49 0.52 -5.80 -27.58
CA ALA A 49 1.36 -5.05 -26.65
C ALA A 49 1.26 -5.67 -25.24
N PRO A 50 2.35 -5.67 -24.44
CA PRO A 50 2.27 -6.15 -23.07
C PRO A 50 1.22 -5.32 -22.35
N GLN A 51 0.18 -5.99 -21.87
CA GLN A 51 -0.82 -5.38 -21.00
C GLN A 51 -0.05 -4.79 -19.82
N GLY A 52 -0.01 -3.46 -19.74
CA GLY A 52 0.60 -2.76 -18.62
C GLY A 52 0.01 -3.35 -17.35
N ARG A 53 0.85 -3.92 -16.49
CA ARG A 53 0.41 -4.29 -15.14
C ARG A 53 -0.18 -3.02 -14.55
N VAL A 54 -1.49 -3.02 -14.36
CA VAL A 54 -2.12 -2.02 -13.50
C VAL A 54 -1.37 -2.16 -12.18
N ALA A 55 -0.60 -1.14 -11.80
CA ALA A 55 0.09 -1.16 -10.53
C ALA A 55 -0.98 -1.47 -9.47
N ALA A 56 -0.77 -2.53 -8.67
CA ALA A 56 -1.68 -2.82 -7.59
C ALA A 56 -1.81 -1.54 -6.76
N ALA A 57 -3.03 -1.06 -6.55
CA ALA A 57 -3.25 0.11 -5.71
C ALA A 57 -2.62 -0.17 -4.34
N ALA A 58 -1.95 0.81 -3.74
CA ALA A 58 -1.49 0.67 -2.38
C ALA A 58 -2.65 0.32 -1.45
N THR A 59 -2.37 -0.52 -0.46
CA THR A 59 -3.36 -1.10 0.45
C THR A 59 -2.94 -0.97 1.90
N ILE A 60 -2.18 0.08 2.26
CA ILE A 60 -1.97 0.37 3.67
C ILE A 60 -3.33 0.76 4.26
N THR A 61 -3.78 -0.03 5.24
CA THR A 61 -5.00 0.22 6.00
C THR A 61 -4.67 0.22 7.48
N TRP A 62 -5.47 0.92 8.27
CA TRP A 62 -5.23 0.99 9.70
C TRP A 62 -6.52 1.04 10.51
N THR A 63 -6.47 0.53 11.73
CA THR A 63 -7.53 0.63 12.73
C THR A 63 -6.95 1.09 14.06
N LEU A 64 -7.78 1.74 14.89
CA LEU A 64 -7.41 2.16 16.25
C LEU A 64 -8.20 1.35 17.26
N GLU A 65 -7.50 0.64 18.14
CA GLU A 65 -8.09 0.06 19.34
C GLU A 65 -8.56 1.18 20.27
N ARG A 66 -9.83 1.13 20.65
CA ARG A 66 -10.47 2.14 21.49
C ARG A 66 -11.17 1.46 22.65
N ALA A 67 -10.98 2.00 23.85
CA ALA A 67 -11.80 1.65 25.01
C ALA A 67 -13.28 2.01 24.74
N ALA A 68 -14.21 1.16 25.20
CA ALA A 68 -15.64 1.40 25.03
C ALA A 68 -16.13 2.69 25.72
N ASN A 69 -15.52 3.04 26.86
CA ASN A 69 -15.78 4.26 27.61
C ASN A 69 -14.46 5.01 27.83
N PRO A 70 -14.00 5.81 26.87
CA PRO A 70 -12.66 6.40 26.94
C PRO A 70 -12.57 7.52 27.98
N THR A 71 -11.42 7.67 28.62
CA THR A 71 -11.08 8.85 29.43
C THR A 71 -10.86 10.08 28.54
N GLU A 72 -10.79 11.28 29.12
CA GLU A 72 -10.46 12.50 28.38
C GLU A 72 -9.06 12.44 27.74
N ASP A 73 -8.11 11.90 28.50
CA ASP A 73 -6.77 11.62 28.02
C ASP A 73 -6.84 10.68 26.79
N GLN A 74 -7.49 9.52 26.91
CA GLN A 74 -7.64 8.59 25.79
C GLN A 74 -8.31 9.23 24.57
N ARG A 75 -9.40 10.00 24.74
CA ARG A 75 -10.05 10.73 23.62
C ARG A 75 -9.06 11.62 22.89
N THR A 76 -8.32 12.44 23.63
CA THR A 76 -7.34 13.36 23.05
C THR A 76 -6.20 12.61 22.34
N ALA A 77 -5.74 11.49 22.91
CA ALA A 77 -4.72 10.65 22.28
C ALA A 77 -5.24 10.05 20.98
N TYR A 78 -6.47 9.51 21.00
CA TYR A 78 -7.09 8.92 19.81
C TYR A 78 -7.25 9.94 18.68
N ASP A 79 -7.61 11.20 18.97
CA ASP A 79 -7.76 12.24 17.95
C ASP A 79 -6.42 12.64 17.32
N LEU A 80 -5.35 12.68 18.11
CA LEU A 80 -3.99 12.94 17.61
C LEU A 80 -3.48 11.78 16.75
N ILE A 81 -3.57 10.54 17.26
CA ILE A 81 -3.19 9.32 16.54
C ILE A 81 -3.98 9.21 15.24
N THR A 82 -5.29 9.49 15.27
CA THR A 82 -6.14 9.42 14.08
C THR A 82 -5.68 10.39 12.99
N ARG A 83 -5.36 11.64 13.36
CA ARG A 83 -4.84 12.62 12.40
C ARG A 83 -3.48 12.19 11.83
N ALA A 84 -2.56 11.74 12.70
CA ALA A 84 -1.24 11.28 12.29
C ALA A 84 -1.30 10.08 11.33
N MET A 85 -2.06 9.04 11.70
CA MET A 85 -2.22 7.83 10.89
C MET A 85 -2.95 8.11 9.58
N ASN A 86 -4.00 8.94 9.58
CA ASN A 86 -4.68 9.32 8.34
C ASN A 86 -3.72 10.01 7.37
N ALA A 87 -2.92 10.97 7.84
CA ALA A 87 -1.95 11.66 6.99
C ALA A 87 -0.87 10.71 6.45
N ALA A 88 -0.28 9.89 7.33
CA ALA A 88 0.78 8.96 6.94
C ALA A 88 0.29 7.87 5.98
N VAL A 89 -0.88 7.27 6.24
CA VAL A 89 -1.48 6.25 5.36
C VAL A 89 -1.91 6.84 4.03
N ALA A 90 -2.49 8.05 4.01
CA ALA A 90 -2.81 8.73 2.75
C ALA A 90 -1.54 8.96 1.91
N ARG A 91 -0.43 9.37 2.55
CA ARG A 91 0.84 9.58 1.86
C ARG A 91 1.43 8.27 1.32
N TYR A 92 1.48 7.21 2.13
CA TYR A 92 1.91 5.89 1.67
C TYR A 92 1.06 5.40 0.50
N ASN A 93 -0.26 5.55 0.59
CA ASN A 93 -1.16 5.08 -0.45
C ASN A 93 -1.10 5.89 -1.74
N ASN A 94 -0.69 7.17 -1.66
CA ASN A 94 -0.52 8.03 -2.83
C ASN A 94 0.82 7.83 -3.55
N LEU A 95 1.88 7.47 -2.82
CA LEU A 95 3.26 7.49 -3.34
C LEU A 95 3.92 6.11 -3.48
N SER A 96 3.22 5.05 -3.11
CA SER A 96 3.72 3.69 -3.22
C SER A 96 2.64 2.73 -3.72
N ASP A 97 3.00 1.47 -3.88
CA ASP A 97 2.14 0.32 -4.16
C ASP A 97 2.16 -0.70 -2.99
N LEU A 98 2.63 -0.26 -1.80
CA LEU A 98 2.80 -1.12 -0.64
C LEU A 98 1.46 -1.45 0.02
N GLY A 99 1.43 -2.61 0.70
CA GLY A 99 0.25 -3.12 1.40
C GLY A 99 0.58 -3.62 2.81
N LYS A 100 -0.27 -3.26 3.77
CA LYS A 100 -0.16 -3.65 5.18
C LYS A 100 -1.48 -3.36 5.89
N ALA A 101 -1.97 -4.30 6.67
CA ALA A 101 -3.02 -4.04 7.65
C ALA A 101 -2.35 -3.69 9.00
N ILE A 102 -2.69 -2.53 9.54
CA ILE A 102 -2.06 -1.99 10.75
C ILE A 102 -3.09 -1.88 11.88
N THR A 103 -2.76 -2.43 13.05
CA THR A 103 -3.52 -2.24 14.28
C THR A 103 -2.77 -1.27 15.17
N VAL A 104 -3.40 -0.14 15.48
CA VAL A 104 -2.82 0.92 16.29
C VAL A 104 -3.47 0.91 17.67
N ARG A 105 -2.69 1.18 18.72
CA ARG A 105 -3.20 1.37 20.08
C ARG A 105 -2.49 2.50 20.80
N TYR A 106 -3.21 3.10 21.74
CA TYR A 106 -2.64 4.06 22.69
C TYR A 106 -2.16 3.30 23.94
N ASP A 107 -0.87 3.42 24.25
CA ASP A 107 -0.22 2.78 25.39
C ASP A 107 0.67 3.83 26.10
N PRO A 108 0.19 4.47 27.18
CA PRO A 108 0.95 5.51 27.89
C PRO A 108 2.24 4.99 28.55
N GLY A 109 2.44 3.67 28.65
CA GLY A 109 3.68 3.08 29.12
C GLY A 109 4.81 3.11 28.08
N VAL A 110 4.50 3.40 26.81
CA VAL A 110 5.49 3.55 25.75
C VAL A 110 6.08 4.97 25.79
N PRO A 111 7.41 5.15 25.91
CA PRO A 111 8.01 6.49 25.99
C PRO A 111 7.77 7.35 24.74
N THR A 112 7.67 6.73 23.56
CA THR A 112 7.53 7.38 22.26
C THR A 112 6.42 6.71 21.44
N ALA A 113 6.78 5.93 20.43
CA ALA A 113 5.96 5.01 19.66
C ALA A 113 6.84 3.80 19.26
N ASP A 114 6.22 2.66 18.97
CA ASP A 114 6.92 1.49 18.42
C ASP A 114 6.05 0.71 17.44
N GLY A 115 6.58 0.49 16.24
CA GLY A 115 6.03 -0.36 15.20
C GLY A 115 6.67 -1.76 15.21
N ASN A 116 5.87 -2.78 14.94
CA ASN A 116 6.32 -4.16 14.83
C ASN A 116 5.95 -4.76 13.48
N ILE A 117 6.80 -5.65 12.96
CA ILE A 117 6.61 -6.33 11.67
C ILE A 117 5.30 -7.13 11.58
N ASN A 118 4.70 -7.52 12.71
CA ASN A 118 3.39 -8.15 12.73
C ASN A 118 2.22 -7.20 12.36
N GLY A 119 2.49 -5.90 12.15
CA GLY A 119 1.48 -4.90 11.81
C GLY A 119 0.88 -4.16 13.01
N THR A 120 1.49 -4.21 14.20
CA THR A 120 1.04 -3.39 15.32
C THR A 120 1.87 -2.11 15.47
N ILE A 121 1.22 -1.00 15.82
CA ILE A 121 1.89 0.24 16.26
C ILE A 121 1.32 0.64 17.62
N ARG A 122 2.20 0.99 18.56
CA ARG A 122 1.83 1.65 19.81
C ARG A 122 2.27 3.10 19.78
N PHE A 123 1.41 4.00 20.22
CA PHE A 123 1.77 5.39 20.55
C PHE A 123 1.63 5.60 22.04
N GLY A 124 2.60 6.26 22.67
CA GLY A 124 2.51 6.64 24.08
C GLY A 124 2.54 8.15 24.27
N ASN A 125 3.70 8.78 24.20
CA ASN A 125 3.79 10.23 24.48
C ASN A 125 3.11 11.09 23.39
N ARG A 126 2.36 12.11 23.80
CA ARG A 126 1.61 13.02 22.90
C ARG A 126 2.48 13.72 21.86
N GLY A 127 3.71 14.10 22.24
CA GLY A 127 4.66 14.73 21.33
C GLY A 127 5.07 13.85 20.15
N TYR A 128 4.81 12.54 20.23
CA TYR A 128 5.10 11.57 19.17
C TYR A 128 3.87 11.18 18.34
N MET A 129 2.68 11.71 18.64
CA MET A 129 1.48 11.45 17.83
C MET A 129 1.41 12.37 16.60
N THR A 130 2.46 12.34 15.79
CA THR A 130 2.66 13.20 14.61
C THR A 130 2.71 12.36 13.33
N GLU A 131 2.46 12.98 12.17
CA GLU A 131 2.60 12.32 10.87
C GLU A 131 4.02 11.76 10.68
N ARG A 132 5.04 12.52 11.11
CA ARG A 132 6.45 12.09 11.07
C ARG A 132 6.65 10.76 11.77
N THR A 133 6.21 10.65 13.03
CA THR A 133 6.31 9.37 13.77
C THR A 133 5.50 8.29 13.09
N ALA A 134 4.26 8.56 12.67
CA ALA A 134 3.43 7.55 12.02
C ALA A 134 4.07 6.99 10.74
N LEU A 135 4.69 7.84 9.90
CA LEU A 135 5.44 7.39 8.72
C LEU A 135 6.58 6.45 9.10
N HIS A 136 7.36 6.84 10.12
CA HIS A 136 8.47 6.06 10.65
C HIS A 136 8.02 4.70 11.19
N GLU A 137 6.99 4.66 12.04
CA GLU A 137 6.50 3.41 12.60
C GLU A 137 5.88 2.49 11.53
N ILE A 138 5.19 3.05 10.52
CA ILE A 138 4.69 2.26 9.39
C ILE A 138 5.87 1.57 8.67
N ALA A 139 7.01 2.25 8.49
CA ALA A 139 8.21 1.63 7.89
C ALA A 139 8.71 0.43 8.70
N HIS A 140 8.68 0.51 10.03
CA HIS A 140 9.00 -0.63 10.91
C HIS A 140 8.02 -1.79 10.74
N THR A 141 6.72 -1.51 10.54
CA THR A 141 5.74 -2.58 10.24
C THR A 141 5.96 -3.22 8.88
N ILE A 142 6.54 -2.50 7.92
CA ILE A 142 6.84 -2.99 6.57
C ILE A 142 8.08 -3.88 6.59
N GLY A 143 9.08 -3.57 7.41
CA GLY A 143 10.27 -4.40 7.58
C GLY A 143 11.55 -3.66 7.94
N VAL A 144 11.54 -2.31 7.92
CA VAL A 144 12.70 -1.51 8.31
C VAL A 144 13.09 -1.87 9.75
N GLY A 145 14.34 -2.26 9.96
CA GLY A 145 14.85 -2.66 11.27
C GLY A 145 14.38 -4.01 11.81
N THR A 146 13.38 -4.66 11.18
CA THR A 146 12.68 -5.81 11.77
C THR A 146 12.68 -7.05 10.89
N SER A 147 12.89 -6.92 9.57
CA SER A 147 12.87 -8.04 8.64
C SER A 147 14.25 -8.71 8.47
N SER A 148 14.26 -9.94 7.96
CA SER A 148 15.50 -10.59 7.53
C SER A 148 16.14 -9.88 6.32
N GLY A 149 15.32 -9.26 5.46
CA GLY A 149 15.79 -8.44 4.36
C GLY A 149 16.60 -7.25 4.85
N TRP A 150 16.16 -6.61 5.93
CA TRP A 150 16.91 -5.55 6.62
C TRP A 150 18.27 -6.04 7.09
N SER A 151 18.34 -7.14 7.83
CA SER A 151 19.63 -7.68 8.32
C SER A 151 20.58 -8.01 7.17
N ARG A 152 20.06 -8.54 6.07
CA ARG A 152 20.86 -8.90 4.89
C ARG A 152 21.38 -7.68 4.12
N LEU A 153 20.54 -6.67 3.91
CA LEU A 153 20.84 -5.56 3.01
C LEU A 153 21.39 -4.32 3.73
N GLY A 154 21.05 -4.13 5.00
CA GLY A 154 21.48 -3.03 5.87
C GLY A 154 22.37 -3.45 7.04
N GLY A 155 22.60 -4.74 7.29
CA GLY A 155 23.40 -5.20 8.43
C GLY A 155 24.83 -4.67 8.48
N GLY A 156 25.40 -4.27 7.32
CA GLY A 156 26.73 -3.68 7.21
C GLY A 156 26.81 -2.18 7.50
N GLY A 157 25.74 -1.53 7.95
CA GLY A 157 25.73 -0.10 8.25
C GLY A 157 25.50 0.81 7.02
N THR A 158 25.32 0.23 5.84
CA THR A 158 24.91 0.92 4.61
C THR A 158 24.00 0.00 3.82
N TRP A 159 22.88 0.53 3.34
CA TRP A 159 21.96 -0.22 2.48
C TRP A 159 22.63 -0.60 1.17
N THR A 160 22.58 -1.88 0.83
CA THR A 160 23.24 -2.45 -0.37
C THR A 160 22.28 -2.73 -1.52
N GLY A 161 20.98 -2.53 -1.32
CA GLY A 161 19.98 -2.67 -2.37
C GLY A 161 20.13 -1.60 -3.46
N SER A 162 19.96 -2.02 -4.72
CA SER A 162 20.21 -1.20 -5.90
C SER A 162 19.15 -0.11 -6.13
N GLN A 163 17.87 -0.42 -5.85
CA GLN A 163 16.75 0.45 -6.15
C GLN A 163 16.72 1.65 -5.20
N ALA A 164 16.80 1.41 -3.89
CA ALA A 164 16.82 2.49 -2.91
C ALA A 164 18.10 3.33 -3.04
N THR A 165 19.24 2.70 -3.33
CA THR A 165 20.50 3.41 -3.55
C THR A 165 20.46 4.29 -4.80
N ALA A 166 19.90 3.81 -5.92
CA ALA A 166 19.72 4.63 -7.11
C ALA A 166 18.80 5.82 -6.83
N LEU A 167 17.72 5.60 -6.08
CA LEU A 167 16.75 6.64 -5.75
C LEU A 167 17.35 7.75 -4.86
N VAL A 168 18.08 7.41 -3.81
CA VAL A 168 18.72 8.44 -2.97
C VAL A 168 19.74 9.26 -3.76
N ARG A 169 20.42 8.65 -4.74
CA ARG A 169 21.36 9.36 -5.61
C ARG A 169 20.69 10.31 -6.59
N GLN A 170 19.47 10.00 -7.01
CA GLN A 170 18.66 10.95 -7.79
C GLN A 170 18.24 12.17 -6.94
N PHE A 171 18.01 11.96 -5.64
CA PHE A 171 17.60 13.02 -4.74
C PHE A 171 18.75 13.94 -4.34
N ASP A 172 19.91 13.35 -4.01
CA ASP A 172 20.97 14.04 -3.26
C ASP A 172 22.33 14.00 -3.97
N GLY A 173 22.39 13.45 -5.19
CA GLY A 173 23.59 13.39 -6.03
C GLY A 173 24.26 12.01 -6.07
N SER A 174 25.14 11.83 -7.05
CA SER A 174 25.69 10.52 -7.43
C SER A 174 26.48 9.80 -6.33
N SER A 175 27.03 10.54 -5.36
CA SER A 175 27.78 9.99 -4.23
C SER A 175 26.91 9.61 -3.01
N ALA A 176 25.62 9.91 -3.03
CA ALA A 176 24.72 9.65 -1.92
C ALA A 176 24.62 8.14 -1.60
N LYS A 177 24.41 7.86 -0.32
CA LYS A 177 24.27 6.51 0.26
C LYS A 177 23.17 6.54 1.30
N ILE A 178 22.56 5.38 1.55
CA ILE A 178 21.67 5.19 2.69
C ILE A 178 22.45 4.49 3.80
N SER A 179 22.76 5.22 4.86
CA SER A 179 23.33 4.67 6.10
C SER A 179 22.24 3.95 6.87
N THR A 180 22.61 2.89 7.59
CA THR A 180 21.67 2.09 8.40
C THR A 180 22.28 1.79 9.77
N GLY A 181 21.44 1.63 10.79
CA GLY A 181 21.92 1.31 12.14
C GLY A 181 20.81 1.33 13.19
N GLY A 182 20.88 0.42 14.17
CA GLY A 182 19.92 0.37 15.27
C GLY A 182 18.45 0.23 14.87
N GLY A 183 18.19 -0.36 13.69
CA GLY A 183 16.85 -0.49 13.12
C GLY A 183 16.42 0.67 12.21
N HIS A 184 17.23 1.72 12.09
CA HIS A 184 16.92 2.96 11.39
C HIS A 184 17.78 3.15 10.14
N PHE A 185 17.36 4.07 9.25
CA PHE A 185 18.15 4.51 8.11
C PHE A 185 18.24 6.03 8.01
N TRP A 186 19.24 6.50 7.28
CA TRP A 186 19.45 7.91 6.95
C TRP A 186 20.02 8.03 5.53
N PRO A 187 19.71 9.08 4.76
CA PRO A 187 18.73 10.14 5.06
C PRO A 187 17.28 9.65 4.93
N TYR A 188 16.33 10.50 5.34
CA TYR A 188 14.88 10.29 5.21
C TYR A 188 14.29 9.13 6.02
N GLY A 189 14.98 8.67 7.07
CA GLY A 189 14.40 7.71 8.03
C GLY A 189 13.32 8.34 8.92
N LEU A 190 13.30 9.67 9.03
CA LEU A 190 12.37 10.42 9.87
C LEU A 190 12.48 10.02 11.35
N ASN A 191 13.71 9.86 11.82
CA ASN A 191 14.02 9.34 13.16
C ASN A 191 13.81 10.42 14.23
N TYR A 192 13.96 11.69 13.85
CA TYR A 192 13.71 12.85 14.70
C TYR A 192 12.72 13.83 14.06
N GLU A 193 12.04 14.61 14.89
CA GLU A 193 11.04 15.59 14.41
C GLU A 193 11.64 16.64 13.47
N ASN A 194 12.89 17.06 13.72
CA ASN A 194 13.61 18.02 12.87
C ASN A 194 14.02 17.46 11.49
N GLU A 195 13.85 16.15 11.23
CA GLU A 195 14.01 15.57 9.89
C GLU A 195 12.75 15.76 9.02
N PHE A 196 11.63 16.20 9.61
CA PHE A 196 10.38 16.33 8.88
C PHE A 196 10.34 17.56 7.97
N SER A 197 9.94 17.30 6.73
CA SER A 197 9.38 18.28 5.80
C SER A 197 8.48 17.52 4.83
N ASN A 198 7.60 18.20 4.10
CA ASN A 198 6.78 17.52 3.07
C ASN A 198 7.65 16.76 2.05
N THR A 199 8.78 17.36 1.64
CA THR A 199 9.74 16.70 0.74
C THR A 199 10.38 15.48 1.38
N ALA A 200 10.83 15.57 2.64
CA ALA A 200 11.43 14.43 3.34
C ALA A 200 10.41 13.31 3.58
N ALA A 201 9.16 13.65 3.88
CA ALA A 201 8.06 12.69 4.05
C ALA A 201 7.76 11.93 2.75
N ASP A 202 7.73 12.62 1.61
CA ASP A 202 7.55 11.97 0.30
C ASP A 202 8.73 11.07 -0.05
N ARG A 203 9.95 11.55 0.19
CA ARG A 203 11.18 10.78 -0.06
C ARG A 203 11.26 9.54 0.83
N HIS A 204 10.85 9.63 2.10
CA HIS A 204 10.76 8.50 3.02
C HIS A 204 9.91 7.37 2.43
N VAL A 205 8.66 7.66 2.03
CA VAL A 205 7.75 6.65 1.47
C VAL A 205 8.35 5.99 0.22
N ARG A 206 8.90 6.79 -0.69
CA ARG A 206 9.49 6.28 -1.93
C ARG A 206 10.73 5.42 -1.68
N ILE A 207 11.56 5.79 -0.69
CA ILE A 207 12.72 5.00 -0.28
C ILE A 207 12.29 3.69 0.34
N VAL A 208 11.33 3.68 1.26
CA VAL A 208 10.82 2.44 1.87
C VAL A 208 10.25 1.51 0.78
N ALA A 209 9.49 2.03 -0.18
CA ALA A 209 9.01 1.24 -1.31
C ALA A 209 10.14 0.68 -2.19
N ALA A 210 11.20 1.46 -2.43
CA ALA A 210 12.38 0.97 -3.13
C ALA A 210 13.15 -0.10 -2.33
N MET A 211 13.24 0.03 -1.01
CA MET A 211 13.84 -0.99 -0.13
C MET A 211 13.05 -2.30 -0.20
N VAL A 212 11.72 -2.26 -0.21
CA VAL A 212 10.88 -3.46 -0.43
C VAL A 212 11.19 -4.11 -1.77
N ARG A 213 11.39 -3.34 -2.84
CA ARG A 213 11.76 -3.87 -4.16
C ARG A 213 13.18 -4.47 -4.20
N ASP A 214 14.07 -4.00 -3.32
CA ASP A 214 15.39 -4.60 -3.11
C ASP A 214 15.33 -5.92 -2.30
N GLY A 215 14.19 -6.22 -1.67
CA GLY A 215 13.99 -7.41 -0.85
C GLY A 215 14.21 -7.17 0.64
N LEU A 216 13.82 -5.99 1.14
CA LEU A 216 13.46 -5.76 2.55
C LEU A 216 12.36 -6.73 2.99
#